data_AF-A0A962G0X0-F1
#
_entry.id   AF-A0A962G0X0-F1
#
_cell.length_a   1.000
_cell.length_b   1.000
_cell.length_c   1.000
_cell.angle_alpha   90.00
_cell.angle_beta   90.00
_cell.angle_gamma   90.00
#
_symmetry.space_group_name_H-M   'P 1'
#
loop_
_entity.id
_entity.type
_entity.pdbx_description
1 polymer ?
#
loop_
_entity_poly.entity_id
_entity_poly.type
_entity_poly.pdbx_seq_one_letter_code
_entity_poly.pdbx_strand_id
1 'polypeptide(L)'
;PDDERTTHARNNLAGTLRSLERYAEAEPLYAENLERQLRLFGEDNHYTLTTMDNLALTREQLGRVDEAMPMYQRSLDGLRRVDGIDHPATLQTQVTFGQALLAHGDRDRGIAMLTDVIEKNASRGEEHFLTRRARRSLADAGVDEPVPAEPAAGERSDTAAESGRAQESAN
;
A
#
# COMPACT_ATOMS: atom_id res chain seq x y z
N PRO A 1 5.84 -12.48 -28.53
CA PRO A 1 4.46 -12.62 -27.99
C PRO A 1 4.26 -11.62 -26.85
N ASP A 2 3.36 -10.67 -27.07
CA ASP A 2 3.07 -9.58 -26.13
C ASP A 2 1.95 -10.01 -25.18
N ASP A 3 2.28 -10.99 -24.33
CA ASP A 3 1.38 -11.61 -23.34
C ASP A 3 1.66 -11.01 -21.94
N GLU A 4 0.61 -10.92 -21.12
CA GLU A 4 0.64 -10.58 -19.69
C GLU A 4 1.80 -11.24 -18.93
N ARG A 5 2.07 -12.54 -19.16
CA ARG A 5 3.20 -13.26 -18.53
C ARG A 5 4.56 -12.64 -18.84
N THR A 6 4.73 -12.08 -20.04
CA THR A 6 5.98 -11.40 -20.43
C THR A 6 6.13 -10.09 -19.68
N THR A 7 5.02 -9.38 -19.41
CA THR A 7 5.03 -8.15 -18.62
C THR A 7 5.32 -8.42 -17.14
N HIS A 8 4.81 -9.52 -16.59
CA HIS A 8 5.10 -9.97 -15.22
C HIS A 8 6.57 -10.33 -15.02
N ALA A 9 7.14 -11.12 -15.93
CA ALA A 9 8.54 -11.52 -15.84
C ALA A 9 9.49 -10.31 -15.89
N ARG A 10 9.20 -9.31 -16.74
CA ARG A 10 9.98 -8.07 -16.82
C ARG A 10 9.86 -7.23 -15.55
N ASN A 11 8.66 -7.07 -15.00
CA ASN A 11 8.48 -6.37 -13.72
C ASN A 11 9.25 -7.03 -12.58
N ASN A 12 9.26 -8.36 -12.54
CA ASN A 12 10.01 -9.11 -11.53
C ASN A 12 11.52 -8.90 -11.69
N LEU A 13 12.04 -8.97 -12.92
CA LEU A 13 13.44 -8.70 -13.20
C LEU A 13 13.84 -7.26 -12.80
N ALA A 14 13.03 -6.28 -13.18
CA ALA A 14 13.23 -4.88 -12.79
C ALA A 14 13.19 -4.71 -11.27
N GLY A 15 12.27 -5.40 -10.59
CA GLY A 15 12.19 -5.42 -9.12
C GLY A 15 13.42 -6.03 -8.46
N THR A 16 13.95 -7.12 -9.02
CA THR A 16 15.22 -7.71 -8.56
C THR A 16 16.38 -6.74 -8.74
N LEU A 17 16.51 -6.11 -9.92
CA LEU A 17 17.56 -5.12 -10.17
C LEU A 17 17.47 -3.94 -9.19
N ARG A 18 16.26 -3.41 -8.96
CA ARG A 18 16.01 -2.37 -7.95
C ARG A 18 16.42 -2.81 -6.54
N SER A 19 16.13 -4.06 -6.16
CA SER A 19 16.51 -4.59 -4.85
C SER A 19 18.03 -4.77 -4.67
N LEU A 20 18.76 -4.87 -5.79
CA LEU A 20 20.22 -4.88 -5.83
C LEU A 20 20.81 -3.47 -6.02
N GLU A 21 19.99 -2.43 -5.85
CA GLU A 21 20.37 -1.02 -6.04
C GLU A 21 20.83 -0.66 -7.47
N ARG A 22 20.54 -1.53 -8.44
CA ARG A 22 20.85 -1.35 -9.87
C ARG A 22 19.76 -0.54 -10.56
N TYR A 23 19.48 0.66 -10.05
CA TYR A 23 18.34 1.48 -10.47
C TYR A 23 18.40 1.91 -11.94
N ALA A 24 19.60 2.23 -12.45
CA ALA A 24 19.81 2.60 -13.84
C ALA A 24 19.48 1.46 -14.83
N GLU A 25 19.54 0.20 -14.39
CA GLU A 25 19.16 -0.96 -15.19
C GLU A 25 17.70 -1.34 -15.00
N ALA A 26 17.14 -1.11 -13.80
CA ALA A 26 15.73 -1.35 -13.51
C ALA A 26 14.79 -0.36 -14.23
N GLU A 27 15.18 0.91 -14.32
CA GLU A 27 14.32 1.96 -14.86
C GLU A 27 13.85 1.74 -16.30
N PRO A 28 14.74 1.45 -17.29
CA PRO A 28 14.30 1.23 -18.66
C PRO A 28 13.35 0.03 -18.77
N LEU A 29 13.56 -1.02 -17.96
CA LEU A 29 12.66 -2.18 -17.93
C LEU A 29 11.26 -1.81 -17.42
N TYR A 30 11.17 -1.03 -16.34
CA TYR A 30 9.88 -0.53 -15.86
C TYR A 30 9.22 0.43 -16.84
N ALA A 31 9.98 1.32 -17.48
CA ALA A 31 9.46 2.29 -18.45
C ALA A 31 8.90 1.60 -19.71
N GLU A 32 9.67 0.69 -20.33
CA GLU A 32 9.21 -0.09 -21.49
C GLU A 32 7.99 -0.95 -21.15
N ASN A 33 7.97 -1.54 -19.94
CA ASN A 33 6.85 -2.36 -19.52
C ASN A 33 5.59 -1.53 -19.25
N LEU A 34 5.72 -0.34 -18.64
CA LEU A 34 4.62 0.59 -18.44
C LEU A 34 4.02 1.03 -19.78
N GLU A 35 4.86 1.42 -20.73
CA GLU A 35 4.41 1.84 -22.08
C GLU A 35 3.62 0.73 -22.78
N ARG A 36 4.08 -0.52 -22.64
CA ARG A 36 3.40 -1.70 -23.16
C ARG A 36 2.06 -1.94 -22.45
N GLN A 37 2.04 -1.91 -21.12
CA GLN A 37 0.82 -2.15 -20.34
C GLN A 37 -0.24 -1.06 -20.59
N LEU A 38 0.17 0.19 -20.77
CA LEU A 38 -0.71 1.28 -21.18
C LEU A 38 -1.41 0.97 -22.51
N ARG A 39 -0.70 0.40 -23.50
CA ARG A 39 -1.29 0.00 -24.79
C ARG A 39 -2.20 -1.22 -24.70
N LEU A 40 -1.83 -2.22 -23.90
CA LEU A 40 -2.53 -3.51 -23.86
C LEU A 40 -3.74 -3.50 -22.92
N PHE A 41 -3.62 -2.80 -21.79
CA PHE A 41 -4.57 -2.88 -20.68
C PHE A 41 -5.19 -1.54 -20.30
N GLY A 42 -4.61 -0.43 -20.78
CA GLY A 42 -5.07 0.92 -20.45
C GLY A 42 -4.48 1.47 -19.14
N GLU A 43 -4.83 2.72 -18.86
CA GLU A 43 -4.27 3.49 -17.74
C GLU A 43 -4.86 3.09 -16.37
N ASP A 44 -6.11 2.65 -16.34
CA ASP A 44 -6.82 2.23 -15.12
C ASP A 44 -6.74 0.70 -14.90
N ASN A 45 -5.65 0.07 -15.33
CA ASN A 45 -5.40 -1.35 -15.04
C ASN A 45 -4.50 -1.51 -13.81
N HIS A 46 -4.85 -2.45 -12.93
CA HIS A 46 -4.10 -2.78 -11.72
C HIS A 46 -2.59 -2.97 -11.97
N TYR A 47 -2.21 -3.72 -13.01
CA TYR A 47 -0.82 -3.98 -13.32
C TYR A 47 -0.11 -2.76 -13.89
N THR A 48 -0.79 -1.96 -14.73
CA THR A 48 -0.26 -0.69 -15.23
C THR A 48 0.08 0.25 -14.07
N LEU A 49 -0.86 0.41 -13.12
CA LEU A 49 -0.70 1.30 -11.97
C LEU A 49 0.40 0.81 -11.02
N THR A 50 0.48 -0.50 -10.78
CA THR A 50 1.56 -1.10 -9.97
C THR A 50 2.94 -0.91 -10.62
N THR A 51 3.04 -1.04 -11.94
CA THR A 51 4.30 -0.73 -12.66
C THR A 51 4.65 0.74 -12.56
N MET A 52 3.67 1.64 -12.65
CA MET A 52 3.87 3.08 -12.53
C MET A 52 4.41 3.46 -11.15
N ASP A 53 3.88 2.90 -10.05
CA ASP A 53 4.42 3.08 -8.69
C ASP A 53 5.87 2.57 -8.57
N ASN A 54 6.17 1.40 -9.13
CA ASN A 54 7.53 0.86 -9.10
C ASN A 54 8.53 1.70 -9.91
N LEU A 55 8.09 2.29 -11.03
CA LEU A 55 8.88 3.22 -11.82
C LEU A 55 9.12 4.53 -11.06
N ALA A 56 8.08 5.06 -10.40
CA ALA A 56 8.20 6.23 -9.54
C ALA A 56 9.27 6.03 -8.46
N LEU A 57 9.20 4.90 -7.73
CA LEU A 57 10.21 4.55 -6.73
C LEU A 57 11.61 4.43 -7.32
N THR A 58 11.75 3.84 -8.51
CA THR A 58 13.07 3.72 -9.16
C THR A 58 13.62 5.09 -9.58
N ARG A 59 12.76 5.98 -10.05
CA ARG A 59 13.14 7.36 -10.43
C ARG A 59 13.54 8.20 -9.22
N GLU A 60 12.82 8.06 -8.11
CA GLU A 60 13.17 8.68 -6.84
C GLU A 60 14.56 8.25 -6.38
N GLN A 61 14.88 6.95 -6.42
CA GLN A 61 16.21 6.44 -6.05
C GLN A 61 17.33 6.92 -6.99
N LEU A 62 16.98 7.38 -8.20
CA LEU A 62 17.90 8.03 -9.14
C LEU A 62 17.95 9.55 -8.95
N GLY A 63 17.32 10.11 -7.91
CA GLY A 63 17.28 11.54 -7.63
C GLY A 63 16.28 12.33 -8.49
N ARG A 64 15.45 11.67 -9.30
CA ARG A 64 14.45 12.30 -10.19
C ARG A 64 13.11 12.47 -9.47
N VAL A 65 13.12 13.21 -8.37
CA VAL A 65 11.96 13.40 -7.48
C VAL A 65 10.79 14.08 -8.20
N ASP A 66 11.07 15.10 -9.01
CA ASP A 66 10.05 15.85 -9.76
C ASP A 66 9.27 14.96 -10.76
N GLU A 67 9.91 13.90 -11.26
CA GLU A 67 9.25 12.92 -12.11
C GLU A 67 8.48 11.86 -11.30
N ALA A 68 8.98 11.49 -10.12
CA ALA A 68 8.41 10.42 -9.29
C ALA A 68 7.12 10.84 -8.57
N MET A 69 7.09 12.03 -7.95
CA MET A 69 5.96 12.50 -7.15
C MET A 69 4.60 12.48 -7.88
N PRO A 70 4.47 13.01 -9.12
CA PRO A 70 3.20 12.93 -9.85
C PRO A 70 2.83 11.49 -10.23
N MET A 71 3.81 10.61 -10.45
CA MET A 71 3.55 9.20 -10.75
C MET A 71 3.01 8.46 -9.54
N TYR A 72 3.56 8.68 -8.35
CA TYR A 72 3.03 8.12 -7.10
C TYR A 72 1.56 8.53 -6.89
N GLN A 73 1.26 9.82 -7.03
CA GLN A 73 -0.11 10.33 -6.89
C GLN A 73 -1.06 9.65 -7.90
N ARG A 74 -0.66 9.58 -9.18
CA ARG A 74 -1.47 8.96 -10.24
C ARG A 74 -1.72 7.48 -9.99
N SER A 75 -0.69 6.73 -9.59
CA SER A 75 -0.81 5.32 -9.23
C SER A 75 -1.77 5.12 -8.06
N LEU A 76 -1.61 5.91 -7.00
CA LEU A 76 -2.44 5.82 -5.79
C LEU A 76 -3.91 6.11 -6.12
N ASP A 77 -4.19 7.19 -6.85
CA ASP A 77 -5.55 7.57 -7.22
C ASP A 77 -6.19 6.53 -8.16
N GLY A 78 -5.42 5.96 -9.08
CA GLY A 78 -5.88 4.87 -9.94
C GLY A 78 -6.21 3.62 -9.14
N LEU A 79 -5.32 3.16 -8.26
CA LEU A 79 -5.54 1.95 -7.46
C LEU A 79 -6.73 2.10 -6.51
N ARG A 80 -6.93 3.30 -5.93
CA ARG A 80 -8.13 3.61 -5.15
C ARG A 80 -9.42 3.46 -5.95
N ARG A 81 -9.43 3.84 -7.23
CA ARG A 81 -10.60 3.67 -8.11
C ARG A 81 -10.82 2.23 -8.53
N VAL A 82 -9.75 1.53 -8.88
CA VAL A 82 -9.81 0.20 -9.52
C VAL A 82 -9.98 -0.92 -8.49
N ASP A 83 -9.18 -0.89 -7.42
CA ASP A 83 -9.17 -1.97 -6.41
C ASP A 83 -9.81 -1.57 -5.08
N GLY A 84 -10.00 -0.26 -4.86
CA GLY A 84 -10.51 0.29 -3.60
C GLY A 84 -9.42 0.73 -2.63
N ILE A 85 -9.84 1.46 -1.60
CA ILE A 85 -8.95 2.16 -0.65
C ILE A 85 -8.22 1.25 0.34
N ASP A 86 -8.72 0.02 0.53
CA ASP A 86 -8.19 -0.96 1.50
C ASP A 86 -7.46 -2.13 0.82
N HIS A 87 -7.37 -2.11 -0.51
CA HIS A 87 -6.68 -3.15 -1.26
C HIS A 87 -5.18 -3.15 -0.93
N PRO A 88 -4.52 -4.30 -0.78
CA PRO A 88 -3.10 -4.38 -0.41
C PRO A 88 -2.17 -3.58 -1.33
N ALA A 89 -2.44 -3.53 -2.63
CA ALA A 89 -1.64 -2.74 -3.56
C ALA A 89 -1.83 -1.24 -3.34
N THR A 90 -3.07 -0.77 -3.13
CA THR A 90 -3.36 0.62 -2.79
C THR A 90 -2.64 1.05 -1.52
N LEU A 91 -2.69 0.22 -0.47
CA LEU A 91 -2.01 0.50 0.80
C LEU A 91 -0.49 0.47 0.65
N GLN A 92 0.07 -0.44 -0.17
CA GLN A 92 1.49 -0.47 -0.46
C GLN A 92 1.97 0.81 -1.16
N THR A 93 1.25 1.26 -2.20
CA THR A 93 1.55 2.52 -2.90
C THR A 93 1.36 3.74 -1.99
N GLN A 94 0.38 3.70 -1.08
CA GLN A 94 0.20 4.75 -0.08
C GLN A 94 1.40 4.84 0.88
N VAL A 95 1.97 3.69 1.28
CA VAL A 95 3.20 3.68 2.09
C VAL A 95 4.39 4.24 1.32
N THR A 96 4.63 3.80 0.08
CA THR A 96 5.77 4.28 -0.72
C THR A 96 5.66 5.77 -0.98
N PHE A 97 4.47 6.26 -1.32
CA PHE A 97 4.27 7.69 -1.53
C PHE A 97 4.38 8.49 -0.23
N GLY A 98 3.82 7.98 0.88
CA GLY A 98 3.97 8.61 2.20
C GLY A 98 5.43 8.75 2.62
N GLN A 99 6.25 7.71 2.37
CA GLN A 99 7.70 7.75 2.60
C GLN A 99 8.40 8.81 1.74
N ALA A 100 8.07 8.89 0.44
CA ALA A 100 8.62 9.91 -0.45
C ALA A 100 8.24 11.34 0.00
N LEU A 101 6.98 11.54 0.40
CA LEU A 101 6.51 12.83 0.93
C LEU A 101 7.31 13.25 2.18
N LEU A 102 7.54 12.33 3.12
CA LEU A 102 8.39 12.59 4.29
C LEU A 102 9.83 12.95 3.90
N ALA A 103 10.42 12.21 2.97
CA ALA A 103 11.80 12.42 2.53
C ALA A 103 12.00 13.77 1.82
N HIS A 104 10.99 14.25 1.11
CA HIS A 104 11.08 15.43 0.24
C HIS A 104 10.28 16.64 0.76
N GLY A 105 9.98 16.67 2.06
CA GLY A 105 9.56 17.87 2.79
C GLY A 105 8.04 18.10 2.91
N ASP A 106 7.20 17.24 2.34
CA ASP A 106 5.74 17.29 2.52
C ASP A 106 5.32 16.42 3.71
N ARG A 107 5.78 16.84 4.88
CA ARG A 107 5.69 16.06 6.11
C ARG A 107 4.25 15.72 6.47
N ASP A 108 3.35 16.71 6.42
CA ASP A 108 1.97 16.55 6.89
C ASP A 108 1.21 15.51 6.06
N ARG A 109 1.35 15.56 4.72
CA ARG A 109 0.73 14.55 3.84
C ARG A 109 1.36 13.19 4.01
N GLY A 110 2.69 13.13 4.18
CA GLY A 110 3.40 11.88 4.46
C GLY A 110 2.91 11.20 5.73
N ILE A 111 2.79 11.95 6.83
CA ILE A 111 2.26 11.43 8.10
C ILE A 111 0.82 10.94 7.93
N ALA A 112 -0.06 11.77 7.35
CA ALA A 112 -1.46 11.41 7.17
C ALA A 112 -1.65 10.10 6.39
N MET A 113 -0.88 9.91 5.31
CA MET A 113 -0.93 8.67 4.53
C MET A 113 -0.47 7.45 5.32
N LEU A 114 0.60 7.56 6.09
CA LEU A 114 1.15 6.45 6.86
C LEU A 114 0.26 6.08 8.05
N THR A 115 -0.35 7.08 8.70
CA THR A 115 -1.34 6.85 9.76
C THR A 115 -2.58 6.13 9.23
N ASP A 116 -3.14 6.56 8.10
CA ASP A 116 -4.31 5.88 7.49
C ASP A 116 -4.01 4.41 7.14
N VAL A 117 -2.77 4.07 6.72
CA VAL A 117 -2.38 2.66 6.48
C VAL A 117 -2.36 1.84 7.77
N ILE A 118 -1.93 2.43 8.89
CA ILE A 118 -1.90 1.76 10.20
C ILE A 118 -3.35 1.48 10.64
N GLU A 119 -4.23 2.47 10.55
CA GLU A 119 -5.63 2.36 10.91
C GLU A 119 -6.35 1.26 10.10
N LYS A 120 -6.17 1.26 8.77
CA LYS A 120 -6.78 0.26 7.88
C LYS A 120 -6.26 -1.16 8.05
N ASN A 121 -5.09 -1.32 8.67
CA ASN A 121 -4.51 -2.62 8.99
C ASN A 121 -4.60 -2.98 10.48
N ALA A 122 -5.32 -2.21 11.30
CA ALA A 122 -5.43 -2.46 12.74
C ALA A 122 -5.97 -3.88 13.03
N SER A 123 -6.94 -4.34 12.25
CA SER A 123 -7.52 -5.70 12.39
C SER A 123 -6.56 -6.83 12.00
N ARG A 124 -5.51 -6.54 11.24
CA ARG A 124 -4.47 -7.51 10.84
C ARG A 124 -3.37 -7.66 11.89
N GLY A 125 -3.43 -6.88 12.96
CA GLY A 125 -2.47 -6.88 14.06
C GLY A 125 -1.22 -6.06 13.75
N GLU A 126 -0.45 -5.79 14.81
CA GLU A 126 0.73 -4.91 14.76
C GLU A 126 1.88 -5.46 13.91
N GLU A 127 1.90 -6.79 13.73
CA GLU A 127 2.94 -7.50 12.99
C GLU A 127 2.72 -7.53 11.48
N HIS A 128 1.59 -7.00 11.02
CA HIS A 128 1.34 -6.87 9.59
C HIS A 128 2.43 -6.00 8.94
N PHE A 129 2.99 -6.46 7.82
CA PHE A 129 4.21 -5.89 7.26
C PHE A 129 4.06 -4.40 6.88
N LEU A 130 2.91 -3.98 6.35
CA LEU A 130 2.64 -2.57 6.03
C LEU A 130 2.51 -1.72 7.29
N THR A 131 1.91 -2.27 8.36
CA THR A 131 1.77 -1.58 9.64
C THR A 131 3.14 -1.30 10.25
N ARG A 132 4.00 -2.33 10.36
CA ARG A 132 5.37 -2.17 10.84
C ARG A 132 6.18 -1.19 10.00
N ARG A 133 6.07 -1.27 8.66
CA ARG A 133 6.78 -0.37 7.74
C ARG A 133 6.34 1.08 7.91
N ALA A 134 5.03 1.32 8.01
CA ALA A 134 4.48 2.66 8.21
C ALA A 134 4.91 3.24 9.57
N ARG A 135 4.77 2.48 10.66
CA ARG A 135 5.21 2.90 12.01
C ARG A 135 6.70 3.25 12.04
N ARG A 136 7.56 2.41 11.46
CA ARG A 136 8.99 2.71 11.36
C ARG A 136 9.25 4.03 10.63
N SER A 137 8.55 4.27 9.53
CA SER A 137 8.72 5.51 8.75
C SER A 137 8.28 6.75 9.54
N LEU A 138 7.22 6.64 10.35
CA LEU A 138 6.77 7.69 11.26
C LEU A 138 7.77 7.93 12.39
N ALA A 139 8.30 6.86 13.00
CA ALA A 139 9.32 6.95 14.04
C ALA A 139 10.63 7.58 13.53
N ASP A 140 11.08 7.17 12.34
CA ASP A 140 12.25 7.76 11.66
C ASP A 140 12.03 9.26 11.36
N ALA A 141 10.77 9.66 11.14
CA ALA A 141 10.38 11.06 11.01
C ALA A 141 10.24 11.78 12.36
N GLY A 142 10.42 11.13 13.51
CA GLY A 142 10.24 11.75 14.83
C GLY A 142 8.77 12.02 15.18
N VAL A 143 7.86 11.21 14.65
CA VAL A 143 6.45 11.17 15.09
C VAL A 143 6.35 10.09 16.15
N ASP A 144 6.06 10.50 17.39
CA ASP A 144 5.73 9.56 18.47
C ASP A 144 4.53 8.71 18.07
N GLU A 145 4.50 7.44 18.50
CA GLU A 145 3.56 6.42 18.00
C GLU A 145 2.16 7.00 17.75
N PRO A 146 1.61 6.90 16.52
CA PRO A 146 0.22 7.25 16.29
C PRO A 146 -0.60 6.30 17.14
N VAL A 147 -1.19 6.83 18.21
CA VAL A 147 -2.08 6.11 19.12
C VAL A 147 -3.06 5.33 18.25
N PRO A 148 -3.06 3.99 18.28
CA PRO A 148 -4.09 3.26 17.55
C PRO A 148 -5.43 3.75 18.06
N ALA A 149 -6.33 4.14 17.15
CA ALA A 149 -7.73 4.34 17.53
C ALA A 149 -8.14 3.10 18.32
N GLU A 150 -8.48 3.29 19.61
CA GLU A 150 -8.89 2.18 20.46
C GLU A 150 -9.92 1.35 19.68
N PRO A 151 -9.80 0.01 19.66
CA PRO A 151 -10.83 -0.80 19.04
C PRO A 151 -12.15 -0.40 19.69
N ALA A 152 -13.10 0.08 18.88
CA ALA A 152 -14.39 0.56 19.35
C ALA A 152 -14.93 -0.41 20.39
N ALA A 153 -14.97 0.03 21.65
CA ALA A 153 -15.49 -0.76 22.74
C ALA A 153 -16.98 -1.01 22.48
N GLY A 154 -17.35 -2.29 22.37
CA GLY A 154 -18.73 -2.74 22.14
C GLY A 154 -18.81 -3.42 20.78
N GLU A 155 -18.69 -4.73 20.69
CA GLU A 155 -19.71 -5.66 21.16
C GLU A 155 -19.11 -6.74 22.09
N ARG A 156 -19.21 -6.51 23.40
CA ARG A 156 -19.27 -7.65 24.33
C ARG A 156 -20.71 -8.13 24.28
N SER A 157 -20.94 -9.23 23.58
CA SER A 157 -22.19 -9.97 23.65
C SER A 157 -22.43 -10.43 25.09
N ASP A 158 -23.30 -9.71 25.79
CA ASP A 158 -23.92 -10.16 27.03
C ASP A 158 -24.81 -11.37 26.72
N THR A 159 -24.24 -12.57 26.75
CA THR A 159 -25.01 -13.81 26.81
C THR A 159 -24.45 -14.69 27.92
N ALA A 160 -24.62 -14.23 29.16
CA ALA A 160 -24.48 -15.06 30.35
C ALA A 160 -25.29 -14.47 31.51
N ALA A 161 -26.62 -14.62 31.48
CA ALA A 161 -27.46 -14.80 32.66
C ALA A 161 -28.96 -14.83 32.30
N GLU A 162 -29.47 -15.99 31.90
CA GLU A 162 -30.81 -16.41 32.34
C GLU A 162 -30.89 -17.94 32.32
N SER A 163 -30.32 -18.53 33.37
CA SER A 163 -30.73 -19.87 33.82
C SER A 163 -32.05 -19.73 34.57
N GLY A 164 -33.11 -20.45 34.17
CA GLY A 164 -34.37 -20.30 34.90
C GLY A 164 -35.55 -21.18 34.50
N ARG A 165 -35.41 -22.50 34.63
CA ARG A 165 -36.45 -23.45 35.08
C ARG A 165 -37.63 -23.82 34.15
N ALA A 166 -37.85 -25.14 34.16
CA ALA A 166 -39.12 -25.86 34.15
C ALA A 166 -39.59 -26.46 32.82
N GLN A 167 -39.06 -27.67 32.51
CA GLN A 167 -39.85 -28.72 31.88
C GLN A 167 -39.65 -30.03 32.65
N GLU A 168 -40.35 -30.12 33.78
CA GLU A 168 -40.77 -31.38 34.39
C GLU A 168 -42.28 -31.28 34.62
N SER A 169 -42.99 -32.35 34.24
CA SER A 169 -44.41 -32.68 34.51
C SER A 169 -45.40 -32.52 33.35
N ALA A 170 -45.66 -33.67 32.71
CA ALA A 170 -46.98 -34.24 32.36
C ALA A 170 -48.10 -33.32 31.83
N ASN A 171 -48.45 -33.51 30.55
CA ASN A 171 -49.75 -34.09 30.14
C ASN A 171 -49.72 -34.47 28.65
#